data_AF-A0A2B4SW55-F1
#
_entry.id   AF-A0A2B4SW55-F1
#
_cell.length_a   1.000
_cell.length_b   1.000
_cell.length_c   1.000
_cell.angle_alpha   90.00
_cell.angle_beta   90.00
_cell.angle_gamma   90.00
#
_symmetry.space_group_name_H-M   'P 1'
#
loop_
_entity.id
_entity.type
_entity.pdbx_description
1 polymer ?
#
loop_
_entity_poly.entity_id
_entity_poly.type
_entity_poly.pdbx_seq_one_letter_code
_entity_poly.pdbx_strand_id
1 'polypeptide(L)'
;MLDYWLTVIKLNRPVPTHSDSGLLAHSDQTESSNTIIYAPRPTNSDRVLRIRRAYLMTDMIKKFKDHMIMKEPVSVDMVNSFGNEEHAVDTNGVFLDALSAFWSSFFDSCSVGEEESPVIRHDFQSTEWESVERIVVKGYQQLKFFPVKLNKAFFVAALFGEGDFTDELLLNSFHGYVSQDERDLVNLAIDNKLTEEQQ
;
A
#
# COMPACT_ATOMS: atom_id res chain seq x y z
N MET A 1 5.43 17.79 -10.56
CA MET A 1 4.70 16.52 -10.31
C MET A 1 4.61 16.24 -8.80
N LEU A 2 5.68 16.45 -8.02
CA LEU A 2 5.69 16.42 -6.54
C LEU A 2 4.68 17.37 -5.85
N ASP A 3 4.42 18.57 -6.40
CA ASP A 3 3.48 19.53 -5.79
C ASP A 3 2.01 19.09 -5.77
N TYR A 4 1.62 18.23 -6.73
CA TYR A 4 0.25 17.69 -6.77
C TYR A 4 0.06 16.63 -5.67
N TRP A 5 1.12 15.86 -5.37
CA TRP A 5 1.12 14.80 -4.37
C TRP A 5 1.05 15.33 -2.94
N LEU A 6 1.82 16.36 -2.61
CA LEU A 6 1.76 17.01 -1.29
C LEU A 6 0.40 17.65 -1.03
N THR A 7 -0.25 18.19 -2.07
CA THR A 7 -1.59 18.79 -1.97
C THR A 7 -2.65 17.73 -1.63
N VAL A 8 -2.62 16.56 -2.27
CA VAL A 8 -3.59 15.49 -2.03
C VAL A 8 -3.44 14.86 -0.64
N ILE A 9 -2.20 14.70 -0.14
CA ILE A 9 -1.95 14.19 1.22
C ILE A 9 -2.36 15.22 2.28
N LYS A 10 -2.08 16.52 2.06
CA LYS A 10 -2.45 17.59 3.00
C LYS A 10 -3.97 17.80 3.11
N LEU A 11 -4.73 17.57 2.04
CA LEU A 11 -6.18 17.75 2.01
C LEU A 11 -6.97 16.67 2.78
N ASN A 12 -6.35 15.54 3.13
CA ASN A 12 -7.01 14.42 3.82
C ASN A 12 -6.62 14.29 5.31
N ARG A 13 -5.99 15.29 5.93
CA ARG A 13 -5.81 15.27 7.39
C ARG A 13 -7.13 15.57 8.10
N PRO A 14 -7.60 14.71 9.02
CA PRO A 14 -8.74 15.04 9.86
C PRO A 14 -8.40 16.27 10.73
N VAL A 15 -9.30 17.25 10.73
CA VAL A 15 -9.18 18.47 11.55
C VAL A 15 -9.30 18.07 13.02
N PRO A 16 -8.35 18.44 13.90
CA PRO A 16 -8.49 18.19 15.32
C PRO A 16 -9.52 19.17 15.91
N THR A 17 -10.67 18.65 16.33
CA THR A 17 -11.66 19.42 17.09
C THR A 17 -11.18 19.56 18.53
N HIS A 18 -10.75 20.77 18.92
CA HIS A 18 -10.52 21.15 20.32
C HIS A 18 -11.66 22.02 20.84
N SER A 19 -11.97 21.83 22.14
CA SER A 19 -12.75 22.68 23.08
C SER A 19 -14.28 22.65 22.93
N ASP A 20 -15.12 22.66 23.97
CA ASP A 20 -14.97 22.49 25.41
C ASP A 20 -16.36 22.21 26.04
N SER A 21 -16.33 21.77 27.28
CA SER A 21 -17.33 21.42 28.29
C SER A 21 -18.67 22.18 28.36
N GLY A 22 -19.77 21.46 28.65
CA GLY A 22 -21.06 22.00 29.11
C GLY A 22 -22.06 20.92 29.56
N LEU A 23 -22.45 20.96 30.84
CA LEU A 23 -23.19 19.98 31.64
C LEU A 23 -24.74 20.09 31.50
N LEU A 24 -25.47 18.95 31.50
CA LEU A 24 -26.70 18.60 32.26
C LEU A 24 -27.78 17.80 31.48
N ALA A 25 -28.09 16.62 32.05
CA ALA A 25 -29.32 15.77 32.11
C ALA A 25 -30.44 15.92 31.05
N HIS A 26 -31.14 14.90 30.56
CA HIS A 26 -31.77 13.75 31.21
C HIS A 26 -32.16 12.70 30.14
N SER A 27 -32.26 11.44 30.57
CA SER A 27 -32.89 10.25 29.96
C SER A 27 -33.67 10.37 28.64
N ASP A 28 -33.31 9.54 27.65
CA ASP A 28 -34.24 8.58 27.07
C ASP A 28 -33.54 7.47 26.26
N GLN A 29 -34.21 6.34 26.13
CA GLN A 29 -33.78 5.10 25.48
C GLN A 29 -33.39 5.32 24.00
N THR A 30 -32.25 4.79 23.55
CA THR A 30 -32.05 4.49 22.12
C THR A 30 -31.11 3.31 21.91
N GLU A 31 -31.58 2.43 21.04
CA GLU A 31 -31.05 1.14 20.58
C GLU A 31 -29.63 1.23 20.03
N SER A 32 -28.82 0.20 20.30
CA SER A 32 -27.49 0.04 19.73
C SER A 32 -27.57 -0.22 18.23
N SER A 33 -27.55 0.85 17.43
CA SER A 33 -27.36 0.74 15.98
C SER A 33 -25.87 0.52 15.71
N ASN A 34 -25.46 -0.75 15.56
CA ASN A 34 -24.22 -1.12 14.90
C ASN A 34 -24.29 -0.64 13.44
N THR A 35 -23.90 0.60 13.20
CA THR A 35 -23.80 1.15 11.86
C THR A 35 -22.54 0.56 11.22
N ILE A 36 -22.70 -0.57 10.54
CA ILE A 36 -21.74 -0.97 9.51
C ILE A 36 -21.76 0.16 8.49
N ILE A 37 -20.66 0.92 8.40
CA ILE A 37 -20.49 1.91 7.36
C ILE A 37 -20.39 1.14 6.04
N TYR A 38 -21.52 0.95 5.36
CA TYR A 38 -21.52 0.49 3.99
C TYR A 38 -20.84 1.56 3.15
N ALA A 39 -19.70 1.21 2.56
CA ALA A 39 -19.07 2.02 1.54
C ALA A 39 -20.08 2.27 0.40
N PRO A 40 -20.05 3.44 -0.25
CA PRO A 40 -21.03 3.80 -1.26
C PRO A 40 -21.02 2.78 -2.41
N ARG A 41 -22.24 2.51 -2.91
CA ARG A 41 -22.52 1.65 -4.06
C ARG A 41 -21.68 2.09 -5.27
N PRO A 42 -21.13 1.17 -6.10
CA PRO A 42 -20.46 1.54 -7.33
C PRO A 42 -21.42 2.37 -8.18
N THR A 43 -21.01 3.59 -8.47
CA THR A 43 -21.73 4.48 -9.38
C THR A 43 -21.41 4.05 -10.82
N ASN A 44 -22.32 4.30 -11.77
CA ASN A 44 -22.12 4.01 -13.21
C ASN A 44 -20.89 4.71 -13.85
N SER A 45 -20.05 5.39 -13.06
CA SER A 45 -18.84 6.11 -13.45
C SER A 45 -17.53 5.41 -13.06
N ASP A 46 -17.59 4.24 -12.42
CA ASP A 46 -16.38 3.55 -11.97
C ASP A 46 -15.65 2.91 -13.16
N ARG A 47 -14.32 3.03 -13.16
CA ARG A 47 -13.49 2.34 -14.14
C ARG A 47 -13.35 0.87 -13.77
N VAL A 48 -13.98 0.02 -14.56
CA VAL A 48 -13.94 -1.44 -14.37
C VAL A 48 -12.61 -2.02 -14.87
N LEU A 49 -11.90 -2.72 -13.98
CA LEU A 49 -10.68 -3.46 -14.27
C LEU A 49 -10.97 -4.95 -14.32
N ARG A 50 -10.93 -5.50 -15.53
CA ARG A 50 -10.94 -6.94 -15.72
C ARG A 50 -9.57 -7.55 -15.41
N ILE A 51 -9.48 -8.39 -14.38
CA ILE A 51 -8.23 -8.97 -13.85
C ILE A 51 -8.35 -10.49 -13.82
N ARG A 52 -7.37 -11.22 -14.38
CA ARG A 52 -7.36 -12.69 -14.33
C ARG A 52 -6.71 -13.15 -13.03
N ARG A 53 -7.40 -14.01 -12.26
CA ARG A 53 -6.91 -14.51 -10.97
C ARG A 53 -5.55 -15.21 -11.10
N ALA A 54 -5.35 -15.99 -12.16
CA ALA A 54 -4.08 -16.68 -12.43
C ALA A 54 -2.91 -15.74 -12.85
N TYR A 55 -3.21 -14.51 -13.27
CA TYR A 55 -2.23 -13.52 -13.75
C TYR A 55 -2.35 -12.20 -13.00
N LEU A 56 -2.83 -12.25 -11.76
CA LEU A 56 -3.33 -11.09 -11.04
C LEU A 56 -2.27 -10.00 -10.89
N MET A 57 -1.05 -10.37 -10.50
CA MET A 57 0.05 -9.41 -10.35
C MET A 57 0.37 -8.69 -11.66
N THR A 58 0.54 -9.46 -12.75
CA THR A 58 0.86 -8.92 -14.07
C THR A 58 -0.29 -8.08 -14.64
N ASP A 59 -1.53 -8.52 -14.48
CA ASP A 59 -2.70 -7.80 -14.94
C ASP A 59 -2.86 -6.47 -14.18
N MET A 60 -2.69 -6.48 -12.85
CA MET A 60 -2.69 -5.26 -12.03
C MET A 60 -1.62 -4.27 -12.48
N ILE A 61 -0.36 -4.70 -12.58
CA ILE A 61 0.73 -3.84 -13.05
C ILE A 61 0.40 -3.24 -14.41
N LYS A 62 -0.08 -4.06 -15.34
CA LYS A 62 -0.45 -3.63 -16.70
C LYS A 62 -1.59 -2.62 -16.71
N LYS A 63 -2.64 -2.83 -15.92
CA LYS A 63 -3.79 -1.91 -15.83
C LYS A 63 -3.39 -0.57 -15.22
N PHE A 64 -2.53 -0.59 -14.22
CA PHE A 64 -2.06 0.60 -13.52
C PHE A 64 -0.97 1.36 -14.28
N LYS A 65 -0.51 0.89 -15.45
CA LYS A 65 0.34 1.70 -16.33
C LYS A 65 -0.38 2.94 -16.86
N ASP A 66 -1.70 2.89 -16.97
CA ASP A 66 -2.50 4.05 -17.37
C ASP A 66 -2.70 5.00 -16.19
N HIS A 67 -2.10 6.19 -16.26
CA HIS A 67 -2.21 7.20 -15.21
C HIS A 67 -3.65 7.71 -14.99
N MET A 68 -4.56 7.56 -15.97
CA MET A 68 -5.93 8.04 -15.85
C MET A 68 -6.71 7.26 -14.80
N ILE A 69 -6.26 6.05 -14.46
CA ILE A 69 -6.82 5.23 -13.39
C ILE A 69 -6.88 5.95 -12.04
N MET A 70 -6.00 6.94 -11.84
CA MET A 70 -5.95 7.71 -10.59
C MET A 70 -7.06 8.76 -10.49
N LYS A 71 -7.73 9.14 -11.60
CA LYS A 71 -8.70 10.24 -11.64
C LYS A 71 -10.12 9.85 -11.23
N GLU A 72 -10.45 8.57 -11.28
CA GLU A 72 -11.81 8.06 -11.05
C GLU A 72 -11.79 6.81 -10.15
N PRO A 73 -12.87 6.48 -9.43
CA PRO A 73 -12.97 5.23 -8.69
C PRO A 73 -12.76 4.00 -9.59
N VAL A 74 -12.19 2.95 -9.02
CA VAL A 74 -11.91 1.68 -9.70
C VAL A 74 -12.83 0.61 -9.14
N SER A 75 -13.42 -0.20 -10.02
CA SER A 75 -14.06 -1.47 -9.65
C SER A 75 -13.31 -2.62 -10.32
N VAL A 76 -13.37 -3.81 -9.73
CA VAL A 76 -12.69 -5.00 -10.26
C VAL A 76 -13.69 -6.07 -10.66
N ASP A 77 -13.54 -6.57 -11.89
CA ASP A 77 -14.15 -7.80 -12.37
C ASP A 77 -13.09 -8.89 -12.43
N MET A 78 -13.20 -9.88 -11.53
CA MET A 78 -12.27 -11.00 -11.52
C MET A 78 -12.63 -12.01 -12.61
N VAL A 79 -11.61 -12.55 -13.28
CA VAL A 79 -11.73 -13.56 -14.32
C VAL A 79 -11.06 -14.84 -13.87
N ASN A 80 -11.79 -15.94 -13.92
CA ASN A 80 -11.28 -17.26 -13.54
C ASN A 80 -10.35 -17.85 -14.63
N SER A 81 -9.76 -19.00 -14.33
CA SER A 81 -8.81 -19.69 -15.22
C SER A 81 -9.39 -20.12 -16.57
N PHE A 82 -10.72 -20.17 -16.70
CA PHE A 82 -11.41 -20.50 -17.95
C PHE A 82 -11.74 -19.26 -18.80
N GLY A 83 -11.37 -18.05 -18.35
CA GLY A 83 -11.65 -16.79 -19.04
C GLY A 83 -13.02 -16.18 -18.75
N ASN A 84 -13.81 -16.82 -17.90
CA ASN A 84 -15.15 -16.34 -17.53
C ASN A 84 -15.07 -15.38 -16.34
N GLU A 85 -15.95 -14.38 -16.32
CA GLU A 85 -16.12 -13.48 -15.18
C GLU A 85 -16.63 -14.27 -13.97
N GLU A 86 -16.02 -14.03 -12.81
CA GLU A 86 -16.52 -14.52 -11.53
C GLU A 86 -17.81 -13.77 -11.18
N HIS A 87 -18.82 -14.48 -10.66
CA HIS A 87 -20.10 -13.88 -10.28
C HIS A 87 -19.98 -13.14 -8.95
N ALA A 88 -19.28 -12.00 -8.95
CA ALA A 88 -19.15 -11.11 -7.81
C ALA A 88 -19.34 -9.65 -8.28
N VAL A 89 -20.12 -8.87 -7.53
CA VAL A 89 -20.25 -7.43 -7.77
C VAL A 89 -19.29 -6.72 -6.83
N ASP A 90 -18.39 -5.92 -7.38
CA ASP A 90 -17.46 -5.15 -6.56
C ASP A 90 -18.17 -4.01 -5.84
N THR A 91 -18.39 -4.18 -4.53
CA THR A 91 -18.71 -3.10 -3.61
C THR A 91 -17.51 -2.91 -2.68
N ASN A 92 -16.35 -2.60 -3.27
CA ASN A 92 -15.02 -2.54 -2.67
C ASN A 92 -14.42 -3.88 -2.19
N GLY A 93 -15.21 -4.94 -2.03
CA GLY A 93 -14.73 -6.24 -1.59
C GLY A 93 -13.86 -6.96 -2.62
N VAL A 94 -14.19 -6.87 -3.90
CA VAL A 94 -13.44 -7.56 -4.96
C VAL A 94 -12.14 -6.82 -5.24
N PHE A 95 -12.14 -5.49 -5.23
CA PHE A 95 -10.90 -4.73 -5.33
C PHE A 95 -9.98 -4.95 -4.12
N LEU A 96 -10.53 -5.07 -2.90
CA LEU A 96 -9.76 -5.42 -1.71
C LEU A 96 -9.16 -6.84 -1.79
N ASP A 97 -9.91 -7.84 -2.28
CA ASP A 97 -9.39 -9.19 -2.56
C ASP A 97 -8.25 -9.12 -3.58
N ALA A 98 -8.42 -8.35 -4.66
CA ALA A 98 -7.41 -8.17 -5.68
C ALA A 98 -6.13 -7.51 -5.13
N LEU A 99 -6.24 -6.47 -4.29
CA LEU A 99 -5.09 -5.86 -3.63
C LEU A 99 -4.38 -6.86 -2.71
N SER A 100 -5.12 -7.60 -1.91
CA SER A 100 -4.55 -8.58 -0.97
C SER A 100 -3.78 -9.66 -1.74
N ALA A 101 -4.37 -10.21 -2.79
CA ALA A 101 -3.73 -11.20 -3.65
C ALA A 101 -2.53 -10.64 -4.43
N PHE A 102 -2.60 -9.36 -4.84
CA PHE A 102 -1.50 -8.66 -5.49
C PHE A 102 -0.29 -8.61 -4.58
N TRP A 103 -0.47 -8.13 -3.34
CA TRP A 103 0.63 -7.99 -2.39
C TRP A 103 1.20 -9.32 -1.95
N SER A 104 0.38 -10.35 -1.75
CA SER A 104 0.91 -11.71 -1.50
C SER A 104 1.81 -12.17 -2.65
N SER A 105 1.34 -12.06 -3.89
CA SER A 105 2.13 -12.48 -5.07
C SER A 105 3.38 -11.61 -5.27
N PHE A 106 3.28 -10.32 -4.97
CA PHE A 106 4.38 -9.39 -5.05
C PHE A 106 5.44 -9.73 -4.00
N PHE A 107 5.05 -9.99 -2.75
CA PHE A 107 6.03 -10.34 -1.72
C PHE A 107 6.71 -11.69 -2.03
N ASP A 108 5.95 -12.69 -2.48
CA ASP A 108 6.50 -14.00 -2.83
C ASP A 108 7.52 -13.96 -3.99
N SER A 109 7.46 -12.95 -4.85
CA SER A 109 8.23 -12.93 -6.11
C SER A 109 9.09 -11.69 -6.33
N CYS A 110 8.92 -10.64 -5.53
CA CYS A 110 9.53 -9.34 -5.74
C CYS A 110 10.14 -8.75 -4.46
N SER A 111 10.13 -9.45 -3.32
CA SER A 111 10.79 -8.96 -2.09
C SER A 111 11.65 -10.00 -1.39
N VAL A 112 12.52 -9.50 -0.52
CA VAL A 112 13.35 -10.28 0.41
C VAL A 112 13.45 -9.56 1.74
N GLY A 113 13.95 -10.26 2.75
CA GLY A 113 14.17 -9.70 4.08
C GLY A 113 12.96 -9.87 5.01
N GLU A 114 13.15 -9.50 6.27
CA GLU A 114 12.11 -9.58 7.31
C GLU A 114 11.08 -8.45 7.16
N GLU A 115 11.54 -7.24 6.83
CA GLU A 115 10.68 -6.20 6.27
C GLU A 115 10.75 -6.35 4.74
N GLU A 116 9.71 -6.92 4.14
CA GLU A 116 9.60 -7.31 2.72
C GLU A 116 10.05 -6.16 1.80
N SER A 117 11.33 -6.16 1.48
CA SER A 117 12.03 -5.10 0.77
C SER A 117 12.01 -5.43 -0.71
N PRO A 118 11.43 -4.57 -1.56
CA PRO A 118 11.39 -4.85 -2.98
C PRO A 118 12.79 -5.05 -3.56
N VAL A 119 12.95 -6.11 -4.34
CA VAL A 119 14.18 -6.41 -5.07
C VAL A 119 14.09 -5.83 -6.47
N ILE A 120 15.19 -5.24 -6.93
CA ILE A 120 15.31 -4.80 -8.33
C ILE A 120 15.24 -6.03 -9.23
N ARG A 121 14.16 -6.13 -10.00
CA ARG A 121 13.99 -7.18 -10.99
C ARG A 121 14.44 -6.71 -12.36
N HIS A 122 15.12 -7.59 -13.10
CA HIS A 122 15.58 -7.30 -14.45
C HIS A 122 14.43 -7.11 -15.46
N ASP A 123 13.25 -7.66 -15.18
CA ASP A 123 12.06 -7.56 -16.01
C ASP A 123 11.14 -6.37 -15.63
N PHE A 124 11.46 -5.64 -14.56
CA PHE A 124 10.74 -4.43 -14.16
C PHE A 124 11.53 -3.20 -14.60
N GLN A 125 10.95 -2.41 -15.50
CA GLN A 125 11.46 -1.10 -15.84
C GLN A 125 10.75 -0.04 -14.99
N SER A 126 11.08 1.24 -15.21
CA SER A 126 10.46 2.35 -14.47
C SER A 126 8.93 2.30 -14.53
N THR A 127 8.35 1.91 -15.69
CA THR A 127 6.89 1.87 -15.86
C THR A 127 6.20 0.84 -14.97
N GLU A 128 6.85 -0.28 -14.68
CA GLU A 128 6.34 -1.31 -13.78
C GLU A 128 6.37 -0.80 -12.33
N TRP A 129 7.48 -0.17 -11.93
CA TRP A 129 7.62 0.42 -10.59
C TRP A 129 6.62 1.55 -10.35
N GLU A 130 6.46 2.46 -11.31
CA GLU A 130 5.42 3.51 -11.25
C GLU A 130 4.00 2.92 -11.14
N SER A 131 3.73 1.77 -11.78
CA SER A 131 2.46 1.07 -11.60
C SER A 131 2.28 0.57 -10.17
N VAL A 132 3.33 -0.01 -9.56
CA VAL A 132 3.29 -0.48 -8.16
C VAL A 132 3.00 0.68 -7.21
N GLU A 133 3.64 1.83 -7.42
CA GLU A 133 3.38 3.06 -6.66
C GLU A 133 1.91 3.48 -6.76
N ARG A 134 1.36 3.51 -7.98
CA ARG A 134 -0.06 3.85 -8.18
C ARG A 134 -0.99 2.84 -7.51
N ILE A 135 -0.64 1.55 -7.47
CA ILE A 135 -1.43 0.51 -6.77
C ILE A 135 -1.48 0.81 -5.26
N VAL A 136 -0.33 1.12 -4.63
CA VAL A 136 -0.26 1.52 -3.22
C VAL A 136 -1.20 2.70 -2.96
N VAL A 137 -1.04 3.77 -3.75
CA VAL A 137 -1.79 5.01 -3.56
C VAL A 137 -3.28 4.79 -3.77
N LYS A 138 -3.67 4.06 -4.81
CA LYS A 138 -5.08 3.82 -5.14
C LYS A 138 -5.78 3.00 -4.08
N GLY A 139 -5.12 1.95 -3.58
CA GLY A 139 -5.61 1.14 -2.47
C GLY A 139 -5.85 1.99 -1.21
N TYR A 140 -4.94 2.89 -0.89
CA TYR A 140 -5.11 3.79 0.25
C TYR A 140 -6.21 4.84 0.01
N GLN A 141 -6.24 5.48 -1.16
CA GLN A 141 -7.22 6.52 -1.46
C GLN A 141 -8.64 6.00 -1.40
N GLN A 142 -8.92 4.87 -2.05
CA GLN A 142 -10.27 4.33 -2.20
C GLN A 142 -10.69 3.42 -1.05
N LEU A 143 -9.78 2.58 -0.53
CA LEU A 143 -10.12 1.52 0.42
C LEU A 143 -9.47 1.69 1.80
N LYS A 144 -8.60 2.70 1.97
CA LYS A 144 -7.72 2.83 3.15
C LYS A 144 -6.87 1.57 3.38
N PHE A 145 -6.65 0.78 2.32
CA PHE A 145 -5.79 -0.39 2.35
C PHE A 145 -4.32 0.03 2.31
N PHE A 146 -3.47 -0.63 3.10
CA PHE A 146 -2.05 -0.34 3.15
C PHE A 146 -1.23 -1.64 3.30
N PRO A 147 -0.19 -1.89 2.48
CA PRO A 147 0.59 -3.13 2.54
C PRO A 147 1.66 -3.07 3.64
N VAL A 148 1.25 -3.36 4.88
CA VAL A 148 2.06 -3.14 6.10
C VAL A 148 3.42 -3.85 6.16
N LYS A 149 3.63 -4.90 5.36
CA LYS A 149 4.90 -5.64 5.32
C LYS A 149 5.97 -4.96 4.48
N LEU A 150 5.58 -4.05 3.59
CA LEU A 150 6.49 -3.40 2.67
C LEU A 150 7.45 -2.47 3.43
N ASN A 151 8.72 -2.48 3.05
CA ASN A 151 9.76 -1.70 3.70
C ASN A 151 9.43 -0.18 3.75
N LYS A 152 9.66 0.45 4.91
CA LYS A 152 9.36 1.88 5.15
C LYS A 152 10.12 2.83 4.24
N ALA A 153 11.40 2.57 3.96
CA ALA A 153 12.18 3.39 3.04
C ALA A 153 11.60 3.36 1.64
N PHE A 154 11.13 2.19 1.17
CA PHE A 154 10.46 2.10 -0.13
C PHE A 154 9.22 2.97 -0.18
N PHE A 155 8.39 2.97 0.87
CA PHE A 155 7.23 3.86 0.94
C PHE A 155 7.60 5.33 0.91
N VAL A 156 8.62 5.73 1.67
CA VAL A 156 9.05 7.12 1.71
C VAL A 156 9.53 7.57 0.34
N ALA A 157 10.33 6.74 -0.34
CA ALA A 157 10.71 6.98 -1.74
C ALA A 157 9.49 7.11 -2.66
N ALA A 158 8.57 6.14 -2.60
CA ALA A 158 7.40 6.08 -3.48
C ALA A 158 6.42 7.25 -3.28
N LEU A 159 6.27 7.74 -2.05
CA LEU A 159 5.27 8.76 -1.70
C LEU A 159 5.83 10.18 -1.66
N PHE A 160 7.07 10.35 -1.22
CA PHE A 160 7.70 11.65 -0.97
C PHE A 160 8.93 11.90 -1.85
N GLY A 161 9.41 10.87 -2.55
CA GLY A 161 10.65 10.93 -3.32
C GLY A 161 11.88 10.66 -2.46
N GLU A 162 13.04 10.66 -3.10
CA GLU A 162 14.30 10.28 -2.46
C GLU A 162 14.94 11.42 -1.61
N GLY A 163 14.34 12.61 -1.60
CA GLY A 163 14.90 13.77 -0.89
C GLY A 163 14.67 13.75 0.62
N ASP A 164 13.77 12.90 1.12
CA ASP A 164 13.28 12.90 2.51
C ASP A 164 13.83 11.73 3.35
N PHE A 165 14.91 11.07 2.90
CA PHE A 165 15.54 10.00 3.67
C PHE A 165 16.36 10.53 4.85
N THR A 166 16.16 9.95 6.03
CA THR A 166 17.09 10.08 7.15
C THR A 166 18.05 8.89 7.18
N ASP A 167 19.27 9.10 7.66
CA ASP A 167 20.25 8.01 7.85
C ASP A 167 19.67 6.88 8.72
N GLU A 168 18.89 7.24 9.74
CA GLU A 168 18.18 6.30 10.61
C GLU A 168 17.14 5.45 9.84
N LEU A 169 16.37 6.07 8.94
CA LEU A 169 15.40 5.35 8.13
C LEU A 169 16.10 4.35 7.19
N LEU A 170 17.17 4.79 6.53
CA LEU A 170 17.96 3.93 5.65
C LEU A 170 18.59 2.77 6.42
N LEU A 171 19.19 3.05 7.59
CA LEU A 171 19.82 2.03 8.42
C LEU A 171 18.79 1.01 8.93
N ASN A 172 17.65 1.46 9.44
CA ASN A 172 16.58 0.58 9.90
C ASN A 172 16.02 -0.28 8.75
N SER A 173 15.85 0.31 7.57
CA SER A 173 15.42 -0.42 6.38
C SER A 173 16.46 -1.44 5.93
N PHE A 174 17.74 -1.12 6.01
CA PHE A 174 18.82 -2.05 5.71
C PHE A 174 18.88 -3.20 6.71
N HIS A 175 18.69 -2.92 8.01
CA HIS A 175 18.57 -3.96 9.02
C HIS A 175 17.45 -4.94 8.71
N GLY A 176 16.28 -4.45 8.25
CA GLY A 176 15.16 -5.31 7.83
C GLY A 176 15.42 -6.12 6.56
N TYR A 177 16.42 -5.74 5.75
CA TYR A 177 16.80 -6.41 4.50
C TYR A 177 17.75 -7.59 4.75
N VAL A 178 18.70 -7.44 5.67
CA VAL A 178 19.72 -8.46 5.98
C VAL A 178 19.25 -9.45 7.06
N SER A 179 19.92 -10.60 7.14
CA SER A 179 19.69 -11.58 8.21
C SER A 179 20.07 -11.05 9.58
N GLN A 180 19.60 -11.69 10.66
CA GLN A 180 19.95 -11.29 12.01
C GLN A 180 21.46 -11.34 12.28
N ASP A 181 22.16 -12.36 11.78
CA ASP A 181 23.62 -12.48 11.94
C ASP A 181 24.36 -11.33 11.23
N GLU A 182 23.96 -10.99 10.00
CA GLU A 182 24.51 -9.84 9.26
C GLU A 182 24.19 -8.51 9.96
N ARG A 183 22.97 -8.36 10.48
CA ARG A 183 22.54 -7.19 11.25
C ARG A 183 23.41 -6.99 12.50
N ASP A 184 23.71 -8.07 13.22
CA ASP A 184 24.57 -8.02 14.40
C ASP A 184 26.01 -7.62 14.05
N LEU A 185 26.55 -8.14 12.93
CA LEU A 185 27.85 -7.73 12.42
C LEU A 185 27.87 -6.24 12.01
N VAL A 186 26.83 -5.75 11.33
CA VAL A 186 26.70 -4.35 10.95
C VAL A 186 26.66 -3.45 12.19
N ASN A 187 25.90 -3.83 13.22
CA ASN A 187 25.86 -3.09 14.48
C ASN A 187 27.23 -3.07 15.19
N LEU A 188 27.96 -4.19 15.21
CA LEU A 188 29.32 -4.24 15.74
C LEU A 188 30.29 -3.34 14.96
N ALA A 189 30.14 -3.27 13.63
CA ALA A 189 30.93 -2.39 12.78
C ALA A 189 30.67 -0.91 13.09
N ILE A 190 29.40 -0.52 13.18
CA ILE A 190 28.99 0.85 13.53
C ILE A 190 29.53 1.25 14.91
N ASP A 191 29.52 0.33 15.86
CA ASP A 191 30.05 0.52 17.21
C ASP A 191 31.59 0.46 17.32
N ASN A 192 32.31 0.17 16.23
CA ASN A 192 33.76 -0.09 16.19
C ASN A 192 34.21 -1.22 17.14
N LYS A 193 33.44 -2.32 17.20
CA LYS A 193 33.66 -3.48 18.08
C LYS A 193 33.98 -4.79 17.33
N LEU A 194 34.26 -4.72 16.03
CA LEU A 194 34.67 -5.89 15.25
C LEU A 194 36.00 -6.46 15.76
N THR A 195 36.12 -7.78 15.85
CA THR A 195 37.39 -8.46 16.10
C THR A 195 38.25 -8.53 14.84
N GLU A 196 39.54 -8.83 14.97
CA GLU A 196 40.45 -8.99 13.80
C GLU A 196 40.00 -10.09 12.82
N GLU A 197 39.25 -11.10 13.30
CA GLU A 197 38.68 -12.17 12.45
C GLU A 197 37.40 -11.72 11.72
N GLN A 198 36.78 -10.62 12.15
CA GLN A 198 35.52 -10.07 11.63
C GLN A 198 35.73 -8.78 10.80
N GLN A 199 36.98 -8.30 10.69
CA GLN A 199 37.39 -7.19 9.82
C GLN A 199 37.69 -7.68 8.40
#